data_AF-A0A3B9C189-F1
#
_entry.id   AF-A0A3B9C189-F1
#
_cell.length_a   1.000
_cell.length_b   1.000
_cell.length_c   1.000
_cell.angle_alpha   90.00
_cell.angle_beta   90.00
_cell.angle_gamma   90.00
#
_symmetry.space_group_name_H-M   'P 1'
#
loop_
_entity.id
_entity.type
_entity.pdbx_description
1 polymer ?
#
loop_
_entity_poly.entity_id
_entity_poly.type
_entity_poly.pdbx_seq_one_letter_code
_entity_poly.pdbx_strand_id
1 'polypeptide(L)'
;MKAATIYSVQPIRDYSSAKIMAPTGSYSEMVITPPSNKIKRAQFFFYGVLSVFALFVHCSLQANDTLKLIRRITIKGRIFTTDPTGNVYIVRDFNELIKLNTSGDSIGQFNEVRKGRITQIDASNPLRVLLYNAEYSQIVVLDNLLSLKNQIRLSDLGVFNAPVIANSADANIWVWDPTTAMLLKIDEKPRIQASTPLRMMLEFSPAPTYMVEQDRNLFMVDSTEGILRFDQFGFFKTRYPYPCKEVQFMNHQLIYFKDGRLNVYNTRSFTEKTLSIPSPETCLKVRVERERLYILRADCLEIYSLEVSSR
;
A
#
# COMPACT_ATOMS: atom_id res chain seq x y z
N MET A 1 -16.07 51.32 31.80
CA MET A 1 -16.84 50.84 32.98
C MET A 1 -16.53 49.36 33.14
N LYS A 2 -15.56 49.04 34.03
CA LYS A 2 -15.70 48.31 35.32
C LYS A 2 -16.13 46.83 35.12
N ALA A 3 -15.18 45.87 35.17
CA ALA A 3 -14.58 45.21 36.36
C ALA A 3 -15.52 44.10 36.92
N ALA A 4 -15.21 42.80 36.86
CA ALA A 4 -14.19 41.99 37.57
C ALA A 4 -14.53 41.67 39.06
N THR A 5 -14.17 40.44 39.46
CA THR A 5 -13.91 39.94 40.85
C THR A 5 -15.11 39.24 41.55
N ILE A 6 -15.12 37.90 41.78
CA ILE A 6 -14.45 36.98 42.76
C ILE A 6 -14.95 37.12 44.23
N TYR A 7 -15.02 35.95 44.92
CA TYR A 7 -15.07 35.66 46.38
C TYR A 7 -16.48 35.57 47.01
N SER A 8 -16.81 34.74 48.01
CA SER A 8 -16.08 33.85 48.94
C SER A 8 -17.06 33.07 49.83
N VAL A 9 -16.64 31.88 50.29
CA VAL A 9 -16.65 31.28 51.66
C VAL A 9 -17.82 31.53 52.64
N GLN A 10 -18.20 30.42 53.30
CA GLN A 10 -19.21 30.18 54.37
C GLN A 10 -19.26 31.16 55.56
N PRO A 11 -20.31 31.02 56.43
CA PRO A 11 -20.03 30.34 57.70
C PRO A 11 -21.16 29.44 58.27
N ILE A 12 -20.72 28.61 59.22
CA ILE A 12 -21.41 27.69 60.15
C ILE A 12 -22.27 28.45 61.18
N ARG A 13 -23.39 27.85 61.64
CA ARG A 13 -23.80 27.86 63.08
C ARG A 13 -24.91 26.86 63.43
N ASP A 14 -24.66 26.17 64.54
CA ASP A 14 -25.53 25.35 65.39
C ASP A 14 -26.89 25.95 65.69
N TYR A 15 -27.90 25.10 65.91
CA TYR A 15 -28.77 25.18 67.10
C TYR A 15 -29.32 23.79 67.48
N SER A 16 -28.91 23.35 68.68
CA SER A 16 -29.59 22.38 69.53
C SER A 16 -30.88 23.00 70.10
N SER A 17 -31.99 22.24 70.18
CA SER A 17 -32.71 21.97 71.44
C SER A 17 -34.12 21.38 71.27
N ALA A 18 -34.41 20.40 72.14
CA ALA A 18 -35.69 20.01 72.77
C ALA A 18 -36.83 19.46 71.86
N LYS A 19 -37.69 18.53 72.28
CA LYS A 19 -38.12 18.14 73.63
C LYS A 19 -38.81 16.76 73.56
N ILE A 20 -38.65 16.01 74.64
CA ILE A 20 -39.18 14.68 74.94
C ILE A 20 -40.70 14.72 75.16
N MET A 21 -41.45 13.75 74.63
CA MET A 21 -42.65 13.21 75.28
C MET A 21 -42.94 11.79 74.78
N ALA A 22 -42.85 10.81 75.67
CA ALA A 22 -43.21 9.41 75.43
C ALA A 22 -44.73 9.21 75.48
N PRO A 23 -45.22 8.11 74.89
CA PRO A 23 -45.97 7.19 75.74
C PRO A 23 -45.56 5.73 75.59
N THR A 24 -45.68 5.09 76.73
CA THR A 24 -45.59 3.67 77.08
C THR A 24 -46.46 2.75 76.22
N GLY A 25 -45.89 1.63 75.78
CA GLY A 25 -46.61 0.48 75.21
C GLY A 25 -45.72 -0.76 75.20
N SER A 26 -46.21 -1.86 75.78
CA SER A 26 -45.48 -3.06 76.18
C SER A 26 -45.30 -4.13 75.08
N TYR A 27 -44.08 -4.68 75.02
CA TYR A 27 -43.58 -6.01 74.64
C TYR A 27 -44.17 -6.83 73.47
N SER A 28 -43.28 -7.20 72.54
CA SER A 28 -43.20 -8.55 71.95
C SER A 28 -41.74 -8.83 71.53
N GLU A 29 -41.09 -9.81 72.14
CA GLU A 29 -39.74 -10.27 71.77
C GLU A 29 -39.77 -10.94 70.39
N MET A 30 -38.95 -10.47 69.45
CA MET A 30 -38.72 -11.13 68.16
C MET A 30 -37.35 -11.78 68.18
N VAL A 31 -37.33 -13.11 68.29
CA VAL A 31 -36.13 -13.95 68.21
C VAL A 31 -35.58 -13.87 66.78
N ILE A 32 -34.41 -13.25 66.61
CA ILE A 32 -33.67 -13.24 65.33
C ILE A 32 -32.77 -14.47 65.29
N THR A 33 -33.06 -15.41 64.39
CA THR A 33 -32.15 -16.51 64.05
C THR A 33 -31.10 -16.05 63.03
N PRO A 34 -29.83 -16.51 63.11
CA PRO A 34 -28.78 -16.05 62.21
C PRO A 34 -28.93 -16.68 60.81
N PRO A 35 -28.61 -15.93 59.72
CA PRO A 35 -28.77 -16.45 58.36
C PRO A 35 -27.69 -17.48 57.99
N SER A 36 -28.16 -18.48 57.25
CA SER A 36 -27.48 -19.71 56.83
C SER A 36 -26.28 -19.54 55.88
N ASN A 37 -25.44 -20.59 55.87
CA ASN A 37 -24.19 -20.89 55.17
C ASN A 37 -24.08 -20.66 53.63
N LYS A 38 -24.89 -19.80 53.01
CA LYS A 38 -24.86 -19.57 51.55
C LYS A 38 -23.70 -18.70 51.05
N ILE A 39 -22.97 -18.02 51.94
CA ILE A 39 -21.96 -17.02 51.56
C ILE A 39 -20.60 -17.67 51.20
N LYS A 40 -20.28 -18.86 51.73
CA LYS A 40 -18.96 -19.50 51.50
C LYS A 40 -18.82 -20.20 50.14
N ARG A 41 -19.91 -20.50 49.44
CA ARG A 41 -19.86 -21.16 48.10
C ARG A 41 -19.63 -20.18 46.94
N ALA A 42 -19.91 -18.89 47.12
CA ALA A 42 -19.74 -17.88 46.08
C ALA A 42 -18.27 -17.43 45.91
N GLN A 43 -17.47 -17.49 46.97
CA GLN A 43 -16.05 -17.07 46.91
C GLN A 43 -15.16 -18.09 46.19
N PHE A 44 -15.46 -19.39 46.25
CA PHE A 44 -14.68 -20.42 45.52
C PHE A 44 -14.97 -20.46 44.01
N PHE A 45 -16.14 -20.00 43.56
CA PHE A 45 -16.45 -19.90 42.13
C PHE A 45 -15.76 -18.71 41.45
N PHE A 46 -15.41 -17.66 42.20
CA PHE A 46 -14.80 -16.45 41.64
C PHE A 46 -13.31 -16.63 41.30
N TYR A 47 -12.56 -17.39 42.10
CA TYR A 47 -11.15 -17.67 41.82
C TYR A 47 -10.92 -18.75 40.74
N GLY A 48 -11.88 -19.65 40.54
CA GLY A 48 -11.84 -20.64 39.45
C GLY A 48 -12.02 -20.03 38.05
N VAL A 49 -12.82 -18.98 37.93
CA VAL A 49 -13.05 -18.27 36.66
C VAL A 49 -11.90 -17.30 36.32
N LEU A 50 -11.23 -16.74 37.34
CA LEU A 50 -10.06 -15.88 37.12
C LEU A 50 -8.81 -16.66 36.67
N SER A 51 -8.68 -17.93 37.07
CA SER A 51 -7.59 -18.84 36.68
C SER A 51 -7.68 -19.29 35.20
N VAL A 52 -8.90 -19.47 34.69
CA VAL A 52 -9.13 -19.86 33.27
C VAL A 52 -8.94 -18.68 32.32
N PHE A 53 -9.11 -17.44 32.79
CA PHE A 53 -8.90 -16.24 31.96
C PHE A 53 -7.42 -15.87 31.79
N ALA A 54 -6.54 -16.31 32.69
CA ALA A 54 -5.09 -16.10 32.59
C ALA A 54 -4.40 -17.05 31.59
N LEU A 55 -5.07 -18.14 31.19
CA LEU A 55 -4.52 -19.15 30.29
C LEU A 55 -4.81 -18.89 28.79
N PHE A 56 -5.60 -17.86 28.46
CA PHE A 56 -5.95 -17.51 27.07
C PHE A 56 -5.13 -16.37 26.46
N VAL A 57 -4.15 -15.80 27.18
CA VAL A 57 -3.36 -14.63 26.72
C VAL A 57 -2.00 -15.02 26.11
N HIS A 58 -1.69 -16.32 25.99
CA HIS A 58 -0.51 -16.77 25.24
C HIS A 58 -0.91 -17.23 23.83
N CYS A 59 -1.57 -16.34 23.07
CA CYS A 59 -1.57 -16.48 21.62
C CYS A 59 -0.22 -15.97 21.11
N SER A 60 0.64 -16.94 20.80
CA SER A 60 1.98 -16.75 20.29
C SER A 60 2.00 -15.79 19.10
N LEU A 61 2.67 -14.64 19.25
CA LEU A 61 3.23 -13.93 18.10
C LEU A 61 4.27 -14.84 17.46
N GLN A 62 3.86 -15.65 16.47
CA GLN A 62 4.82 -16.16 15.51
C GLN A 62 5.18 -15.00 14.57
N ALA A 63 6.21 -14.25 14.94
CA ALA A 63 6.98 -13.51 13.96
C ALA A 63 7.64 -14.56 13.05
N ASN A 64 7.02 -14.82 11.90
CA ASN A 64 7.65 -15.59 10.84
C ASN A 64 8.79 -14.73 10.31
N ASP A 65 10.00 -14.91 10.84
CA ASP A 65 11.21 -14.11 10.55
C ASP A 65 11.77 -14.47 9.16
N THR A 66 10.91 -14.37 8.16
CA THR A 66 11.16 -14.68 6.74
C THR A 66 11.85 -13.54 6.02
N LEU A 67 11.98 -12.38 6.67
CA LEU A 67 12.55 -11.15 6.12
C LEU A 67 13.78 -10.73 6.90
N LYS A 68 14.95 -10.89 6.29
CA LYS A 68 16.22 -10.42 6.85
C LYS A 68 16.68 -9.18 6.12
N LEU A 69 16.90 -8.09 6.87
CA LEU A 69 17.42 -6.84 6.30
C LEU A 69 18.85 -7.07 5.78
N ILE A 70 19.05 -6.84 4.48
CA ILE A 70 20.36 -6.91 3.81
C ILE A 70 21.04 -5.55 3.87
N ARG A 71 20.33 -4.49 3.49
CA ARG A 71 20.89 -3.13 3.38
C ARG A 71 19.81 -2.08 3.58
N ARG A 72 20.19 -0.99 4.24
CA ARG A 72 19.44 0.27 4.28
C ARG A 72 20.27 1.35 3.60
N ILE A 73 19.66 2.08 2.68
CA ILE A 73 20.30 3.12 1.87
C ILE A 73 19.56 4.42 2.15
N THR A 74 20.25 5.42 2.69
CA THR A 74 19.67 6.75 2.90
C THR A 74 19.47 7.43 1.55
N ILE A 75 18.20 7.57 1.14
CA ILE A 75 17.81 8.15 -0.14
C ILE A 75 16.38 8.66 -0.04
N LYS A 76 16.17 9.93 -0.41
CA LYS A 76 14.84 10.50 -0.56
C LYS A 76 14.38 10.29 -2.00
N GLY A 77 13.39 9.42 -2.19
CA GLY A 77 12.85 9.06 -3.51
C GLY A 77 11.37 9.42 -3.61
N ARG A 78 10.97 10.02 -4.73
CA ARG A 78 9.58 10.36 -5.02
C ARG A 78 8.89 9.30 -5.88
N ILE A 79 9.60 8.75 -6.85
CA ILE A 79 9.16 7.60 -7.65
C ILE A 79 10.23 6.54 -7.54
N PHE A 80 9.81 5.28 -7.44
CA PHE A 80 10.68 4.12 -7.30
C PHE A 80 10.14 3.00 -8.17
N THR A 81 11.01 2.21 -8.80
CA THR A 81 10.64 0.94 -9.43
C THR A 81 11.87 0.03 -9.49
N THR A 82 11.67 -1.20 -9.95
CA THR A 82 12.73 -2.18 -10.16
C THR A 82 12.61 -2.79 -11.55
N ASP A 83 13.73 -3.27 -12.08
CA ASP A 83 13.71 -4.16 -13.25
C ASP A 83 13.76 -5.64 -12.83
N PRO A 84 13.40 -6.57 -13.74
CA PRO A 84 13.49 -8.02 -13.47
C PRO A 84 14.88 -8.55 -13.09
N THR A 85 15.95 -7.78 -13.35
CA THR A 85 17.31 -8.17 -12.95
C THR A 85 17.65 -7.77 -11.51
N GLY A 86 16.77 -6.98 -10.88
CA GLY A 86 16.87 -6.49 -9.51
C GLY A 86 17.56 -5.13 -9.39
N ASN A 87 17.80 -4.41 -10.49
CA ASN A 87 18.24 -3.01 -10.37
C ASN A 87 17.08 -2.15 -9.90
N VAL A 88 17.42 -1.13 -9.12
CA VAL A 88 16.47 -0.17 -8.55
C VAL A 88 16.60 1.15 -9.27
N TYR A 89 15.47 1.75 -9.60
CA TYR A 89 15.37 3.06 -10.25
C TYR A 89 14.61 4.01 -9.34
N ILE A 90 15.23 5.11 -8.94
CA ILE A 90 14.63 6.10 -8.04
C ILE A 90 14.75 7.48 -8.65
N VAL A 91 13.62 8.18 -8.76
CA VAL A 91 13.60 9.62 -9.07
C VAL A 91 13.63 10.41 -7.77
N ARG A 92 14.66 11.21 -7.59
CA ARG A 92 14.85 12.15 -6.49
C ARG A 92 14.21 13.51 -6.81
N ASP A 93 14.48 14.49 -5.97
CA ASP A 93 14.20 15.89 -6.24
C ASP A 93 14.91 16.35 -7.54
N PHE A 94 14.40 17.43 -8.14
CA PHE A 94 14.95 18.01 -9.38
C PHE A 94 15.00 17.05 -10.59
N ASN A 95 14.16 16.01 -10.61
CA ASN A 95 14.08 15.01 -11.68
C ASN A 95 15.39 14.24 -11.96
N GLU A 96 16.22 14.06 -10.95
CA GLU A 96 17.36 13.15 -11.04
C GLU A 96 16.87 11.70 -10.91
N LEU A 97 17.02 10.91 -11.97
CA LEU A 97 16.90 9.46 -11.94
C LEU A 97 18.24 8.86 -11.51
N ILE A 98 18.20 7.95 -10.53
CA ILE A 98 19.35 7.15 -10.12
C ILE A 98 19.03 5.67 -10.31
N LYS A 99 20.02 4.93 -10.81
CA LYS A 99 20.01 3.47 -10.89
C LYS A 99 20.97 2.89 -9.86
N LEU A 100 20.45 2.02 -9.00
CA LEU A 100 21.22 1.21 -8.06
C LEU A 100 21.25 -0.24 -8.54
N ASN A 101 22.39 -0.91 -8.36
CA ASN A 101 22.47 -2.34 -8.60
C ASN A 101 21.78 -3.14 -7.47
N THR A 102 21.78 -4.46 -7.60
CA THR A 102 21.20 -5.37 -6.59
C THR A 102 21.88 -5.25 -5.23
N SER A 103 23.18 -4.93 -5.18
CA SER A 103 23.90 -4.69 -3.93
C SER A 103 23.49 -3.37 -3.25
N GLY A 104 22.87 -2.45 -3.98
CA GLY A 104 22.50 -1.12 -3.50
C GLY A 104 23.51 -0.01 -3.84
N ASP A 105 24.49 -0.28 -4.70
CA ASP A 105 25.47 0.72 -5.14
C ASP A 105 24.94 1.49 -6.34
N SER A 106 25.21 2.79 -6.39
CA SER A 106 24.87 3.64 -7.54
C SER A 106 25.72 3.26 -8.74
N ILE A 107 25.06 2.94 -9.84
CA ILE A 107 25.71 2.51 -11.10
C ILE A 107 25.30 3.36 -12.30
N GLY A 108 24.44 4.36 -12.10
CA GLY A 108 24.03 5.28 -13.16
C GLY A 108 23.15 6.40 -12.63
N GLN A 109 23.16 7.52 -13.34
CA GLN A 109 22.27 8.64 -13.12
C GLN A 109 21.87 9.29 -14.43
N PHE A 110 20.67 9.87 -14.47
CA PHE A 110 20.17 10.66 -15.58
C PHE A 110 19.43 11.87 -15.04
N ASN A 111 19.77 13.06 -15.53
CA ASN A 111 19.17 14.32 -15.10
C ASN A 111 18.33 14.90 -16.23
N GLU A 112 17.02 14.94 -16.02
CA GLU A 112 16.10 15.61 -16.95
C GLU A 112 15.99 17.10 -16.59
N VAL A 113 17.00 17.88 -16.98
CA VAL A 113 17.15 19.30 -16.60
C VAL A 113 16.10 20.20 -17.27
N ARG A 114 15.44 19.75 -18.35
CA ARG A 114 14.79 20.67 -19.29
C ARG A 114 13.26 20.61 -19.36
N LYS A 115 12.57 19.56 -18.90
CA LYS A 115 11.11 19.43 -19.16
C LYS A 115 10.32 18.66 -18.10
N GLY A 116 9.52 19.41 -17.33
CA GLY A 116 8.42 18.99 -16.44
C GLY A 116 8.69 17.81 -15.51
N ARG A 117 7.74 17.49 -14.63
CA ARG A 117 7.96 16.50 -13.57
C ARG A 117 7.83 15.08 -14.13
N ILE A 118 8.81 14.21 -13.86
CA ILE A 118 8.66 12.77 -14.16
C ILE A 118 7.49 12.24 -13.32
N THR A 119 6.48 11.66 -13.96
CA THR A 119 5.27 11.11 -13.31
C THR A 119 5.32 9.59 -13.21
N GLN A 120 6.03 8.91 -14.11
CA GLN A 120 6.14 7.45 -14.12
C GLN A 120 7.54 7.00 -14.58
N ILE A 121 7.99 5.86 -14.05
CA ILE A 121 9.14 5.10 -14.55
C ILE A 121 8.63 3.71 -14.92
N ASP A 122 8.92 3.24 -16.13
CA ASP A 122 8.76 1.83 -16.50
C ASP A 122 10.13 1.23 -16.81
N ALA A 123 10.57 0.32 -15.93
CA ALA A 123 11.79 -0.46 -16.07
C ALA A 123 11.51 -1.97 -16.22
N SER A 124 10.27 -2.35 -16.61
CA SER A 124 9.90 -3.76 -16.84
C SER A 124 10.75 -4.42 -17.92
N ASN A 125 11.30 -3.63 -18.86
CA ASN A 125 12.36 -4.05 -19.77
C ASN A 125 13.73 -3.54 -19.27
N PRO A 126 14.64 -4.41 -18.79
CA PRO A 126 15.96 -4.00 -18.29
C PRO A 126 16.85 -3.30 -19.32
N LEU A 127 16.56 -3.47 -20.61
CA LEU A 127 17.31 -2.86 -21.72
C LEU A 127 16.72 -1.52 -22.18
N ARG A 128 15.51 -1.18 -21.73
CA ARG A 128 14.81 0.04 -22.12
C ARG A 128 13.96 0.60 -20.99
N VAL A 129 14.44 1.71 -20.43
CA VAL A 129 13.74 2.43 -19.36
C VAL A 129 12.93 3.56 -19.97
N LEU A 130 11.66 3.63 -19.63
CA LEU A 130 10.79 4.75 -20.01
C LEU A 130 10.63 5.69 -18.81
N LEU A 131 10.84 6.99 -19.04
CA LEU A 131 10.41 8.04 -18.13
C LEU A 131 9.25 8.78 -18.78
N TYR A 132 8.14 8.90 -18.07
CA TYR A 132 6.97 9.61 -18.56
C TYR A 132 6.76 10.90 -17.80
N ASN A 133 6.39 11.94 -18.55
CA ASN A 133 5.94 13.21 -18.04
C ASN A 133 4.53 13.46 -18.59
N ALA A 134 3.53 13.24 -17.75
CA ALA A 134 2.12 13.34 -18.13
C ALA A 134 1.69 14.79 -18.46
N GLU A 135 2.28 15.79 -17.81
CA GLU A 135 1.95 17.21 -18.04
C GLU A 135 2.29 17.66 -19.46
N TYR A 136 3.39 17.14 -20.01
CA TYR A 136 3.85 17.45 -21.36
C TYR A 136 3.60 16.32 -22.38
N SER A 137 2.85 15.29 -21.97
CA SER A 137 2.59 14.08 -22.76
C SER A 137 3.86 13.52 -23.41
N GLN A 138 4.98 13.54 -22.69
CA GLN A 138 6.31 13.24 -23.22
C GLN A 138 6.88 11.96 -22.60
N ILE A 139 7.37 11.06 -23.44
CA ILE A 139 8.09 9.85 -23.06
C ILE A 139 9.56 10.03 -23.40
N VAL A 140 10.43 9.87 -22.42
CA VAL A 140 11.88 9.81 -22.59
C VAL A 140 12.31 8.35 -22.56
N VAL A 141 12.98 7.91 -23.61
CA VAL A 141 13.46 6.53 -23.76
C VAL A 141 14.94 6.50 -23.45
N LEU A 142 15.34 5.70 -22.45
CA LEU A 142 16.72 5.48 -22.04
C LEU A 142 17.14 4.03 -22.27
N ASP A 143 18.43 3.80 -22.50
CA ASP A 143 19.00 2.45 -22.46
C ASP A 143 19.33 2.00 -21.03
N ASN A 144 19.91 0.80 -20.89
CA ASN A 144 20.29 0.22 -19.61
C ASN A 144 21.40 0.98 -18.87
N LEU A 145 22.17 1.81 -19.56
CA LEU A 145 23.19 2.71 -18.99
C LEU A 145 22.59 4.09 -18.64
N LEU A 146 21.27 4.24 -18.77
CA LEU A 146 20.54 5.49 -18.64
C LEU A 146 20.92 6.57 -19.68
N SER A 147 21.46 6.16 -20.83
CA SER A 147 21.75 7.10 -21.92
C SER A 147 20.47 7.41 -22.69
N LEU A 148 20.29 8.68 -23.06
CA LEU A 148 19.14 9.11 -23.85
C LEU A 148 19.16 8.48 -25.24
N LYS A 149 18.09 7.75 -25.58
CA LYS A 149 17.89 7.14 -26.90
C LYS A 149 16.90 7.91 -27.73
N ASN A 150 15.80 8.35 -27.13
CA ASN A 150 14.73 9.02 -27.85
C ASN A 150 13.85 9.87 -26.93
N GLN A 151 13.11 10.82 -27.51
CA GLN A 151 12.05 11.58 -26.87
C GLN A 151 10.82 11.59 -27.76
N ILE A 152 9.70 11.06 -27.25
CA ILE A 152 8.45 10.89 -27.98
C ILE A 152 7.43 11.85 -27.38
N ARG A 153 6.76 12.64 -28.21
CA ARG A 153 5.61 13.46 -27.79
C ARG A 153 4.33 12.79 -28.24
N LEU A 154 3.49 12.44 -27.27
CA LEU A 154 2.18 11.86 -27.53
C LEU A 154 1.22 12.86 -28.20
N SER A 155 1.45 14.16 -28.01
CA SER A 155 0.72 15.23 -28.70
C SER A 155 0.83 15.15 -30.22
N ASP A 156 1.94 14.63 -30.75
CA ASP A 156 2.14 14.46 -32.20
C ASP A 156 1.22 13.37 -32.77
N LEU A 157 0.66 12.52 -31.89
CA LEU A 157 -0.36 11.52 -32.19
C LEU A 157 -1.78 11.98 -31.80
N GLY A 158 -1.95 13.22 -31.34
CA GLY A 158 -3.23 13.73 -30.83
C GLY A 158 -3.59 13.24 -29.42
N VAL A 159 -2.65 12.64 -28.68
CA VAL A 159 -2.86 12.14 -27.31
C VAL A 159 -2.26 13.12 -26.30
N PHE A 160 -3.11 13.85 -25.57
CA PHE A 160 -2.67 14.98 -24.72
C PHE A 160 -2.66 14.68 -23.23
N ASN A 161 -3.47 13.74 -22.74
CA ASN A 161 -3.72 13.53 -21.32
C ASN A 161 -3.67 12.06 -20.93
N ALA A 162 -2.81 11.27 -21.57
CA ALA A 162 -2.61 9.88 -21.20
C ALA A 162 -2.11 9.80 -19.74
N PRO A 163 -2.84 9.14 -18.82
CA PRO A 163 -2.46 9.11 -17.41
C PRO A 163 -1.35 8.09 -17.14
N VAL A 164 -1.28 7.03 -17.96
CA VAL A 164 -0.35 5.91 -17.79
C VAL A 164 0.20 5.44 -19.13
N ILE A 165 1.45 4.97 -19.10
CA ILE A 165 2.10 4.27 -20.21
C ILE A 165 2.65 2.93 -19.72
N ALA A 166 3.08 2.05 -20.62
CA ALA A 166 3.90 0.90 -20.25
C ALA A 166 4.81 0.47 -21.40
N ASN A 167 5.97 -0.11 -21.08
CA ASN A 167 6.73 -0.88 -22.05
C ASN A 167 5.88 -2.04 -22.59
N SER A 168 6.15 -2.45 -23.84
CA SER A 168 5.65 -3.71 -24.39
C SER A 168 6.79 -4.64 -24.77
N ALA A 169 6.56 -5.95 -24.71
CA ALA A 169 7.55 -6.97 -25.09
C ALA A 169 7.94 -6.95 -26.58
N ASP A 170 7.18 -6.28 -27.43
CA ASP A 170 7.40 -6.16 -28.87
C ASP A 170 8.10 -4.84 -29.28
N ALA A 171 8.76 -4.19 -28.31
CA ALA A 171 9.41 -2.89 -28.48
C ALA A 171 8.46 -1.72 -28.80
N ASN A 172 7.14 -1.90 -28.72
CA ASN A 172 6.20 -0.78 -28.67
C ASN A 172 6.04 -0.24 -27.24
N ILE A 173 5.23 0.80 -27.11
CA ILE A 173 4.82 1.41 -25.86
C ILE A 173 3.29 1.40 -25.81
N TRP A 174 2.73 0.87 -24.72
CA TRP A 174 1.32 0.98 -24.41
C TRP A 174 0.98 2.37 -23.91
N VAL A 175 -0.13 2.93 -24.39
CA VAL A 175 -0.65 4.23 -23.97
C VAL A 175 -2.17 4.11 -23.81
N TRP A 176 -2.70 4.55 -22.68
CA TRP A 176 -4.14 4.74 -22.51
C TRP A 176 -4.53 6.17 -22.90
N ASP A 177 -5.38 6.32 -23.91
CA ASP A 177 -5.98 7.61 -24.27
C ASP A 177 -7.41 7.70 -23.71
N PRO A 178 -7.63 8.47 -22.63
CA PRO A 178 -8.96 8.62 -22.04
C PRO A 178 -9.91 9.46 -22.93
N THR A 179 -9.39 10.29 -23.84
CA THR A 179 -10.22 11.17 -24.69
C THR A 179 -10.98 10.35 -25.73
N THR A 180 -10.32 9.36 -26.33
CA THR A 180 -10.92 8.47 -27.34
C THR A 180 -11.34 7.11 -26.78
N ALA A 181 -11.06 6.85 -25.49
CA ALA A 181 -11.23 5.55 -24.83
C ALA A 181 -10.51 4.39 -25.55
N MET A 182 -9.31 4.67 -26.05
CA MET A 182 -8.49 3.73 -26.81
C MET A 182 -7.25 3.29 -26.01
N LEU A 183 -7.01 1.98 -25.98
CA LEU A 183 -5.72 1.43 -25.61
C LEU A 183 -4.86 1.33 -26.86
N LEU A 184 -3.76 2.08 -26.89
CA LEU A 184 -2.88 2.22 -28.05
C LEU A 184 -1.56 1.47 -27.83
N LYS A 185 -1.02 0.88 -28.90
CA LYS A 185 0.42 0.60 -29.04
C LYS A 185 1.03 1.61 -29.98
N ILE A 186 2.09 2.28 -29.54
CA ILE A 186 2.87 3.20 -30.37
C ILE A 186 4.31 2.71 -30.49
N ASP A 187 4.94 2.98 -31.63
CA ASP A 187 6.38 2.75 -31.80
C ASP A 187 7.21 3.96 -31.37
N GLU A 188 8.54 3.86 -31.52
CA GLU A 188 9.48 4.94 -31.17
C GLU A 188 9.48 6.11 -32.17
N LYS A 189 8.83 5.97 -33.34
CA LYS A 189 8.68 7.02 -34.36
C LYS A 189 7.27 7.61 -34.31
N PRO A 190 6.80 7.97 -33.11
CA PRO A 190 5.39 8.06 -32.72
C PRO A 190 4.37 7.67 -33.81
N ARG A 191 4.27 6.38 -34.14
CA ARG A 191 3.20 5.84 -35.00
C ARG A 191 2.35 4.86 -34.21
N ILE A 192 1.03 4.96 -34.36
CA ILE A 192 0.09 4.00 -33.82
C ILE A 192 0.22 2.68 -34.59
N GLN A 193 0.63 1.62 -33.90
CA GLN A 193 0.77 0.27 -34.46
C GLN A 193 -0.50 -0.57 -34.23
N ALA A 194 -1.19 -0.33 -33.11
CA ALA A 194 -2.45 -0.96 -32.79
C ALA A 194 -3.31 -0.03 -31.92
N SER A 195 -4.63 -0.19 -32.03
CA SER A 195 -5.61 0.57 -31.25
C SER A 195 -6.80 -0.33 -30.89
N THR A 196 -7.12 -0.42 -29.61
CA THR A 196 -8.22 -1.25 -29.11
C THR A 196 -9.23 -0.39 -28.35
N PRO A 197 -10.50 -0.30 -28.81
CA PRO A 197 -11.53 0.50 -28.16
C PRO A 197 -12.05 -0.17 -26.89
N LEU A 198 -11.63 0.30 -25.72
CA LEU A 198 -12.00 -0.36 -24.45
C LEU A 198 -13.49 -0.25 -24.12
N ARG A 199 -14.18 0.79 -24.64
CA ARG A 199 -15.64 0.94 -24.50
C ARG A 199 -16.46 -0.22 -25.08
N MET A 200 -15.88 -1.03 -25.98
CA MET A 200 -16.54 -2.21 -26.55
C MET A 200 -16.28 -3.48 -25.72
N MET A 201 -15.36 -3.41 -24.77
CA MET A 201 -14.87 -4.56 -24.00
C MET A 201 -15.20 -4.46 -22.51
N LEU A 202 -15.36 -3.24 -22.00
CA LEU A 202 -15.64 -2.93 -20.60
C LEU A 202 -17.01 -2.31 -20.45
N GLU A 203 -17.70 -2.66 -19.37
CA GLU A 203 -19.01 -2.10 -18.99
C GLU A 203 -18.88 -0.75 -18.24
N PHE A 204 -17.65 -0.27 -18.06
CA PHE A 204 -17.31 0.97 -17.34
C PHE A 204 -16.21 1.72 -18.09
N SER A 205 -16.01 2.99 -17.73
CA SER A 205 -14.88 3.79 -18.24
C SER A 205 -13.69 3.65 -17.30
N PRO A 206 -12.57 3.02 -17.71
CA PRO A 206 -11.43 2.85 -16.83
C PRO A 206 -10.75 4.20 -16.52
N ALA A 207 -10.36 4.36 -15.26
CA ALA A 207 -9.57 5.47 -14.73
C ALA A 207 -8.26 4.91 -14.14
N PRO A 208 -7.32 4.50 -15.01
CA PRO A 208 -6.13 3.80 -14.55
C PRO A 208 -5.11 4.75 -13.92
N THR A 209 -4.45 4.24 -12.89
CA THR A 209 -3.40 4.95 -12.13
C THR A 209 -2.03 4.29 -12.28
N TYR A 210 -1.98 3.05 -12.76
CA TYR A 210 -0.75 2.33 -13.07
C TYR A 210 -0.98 1.33 -14.22
N MET A 211 0.05 1.11 -15.03
CA MET A 211 0.04 0.14 -16.12
C MET A 211 1.41 -0.50 -16.28
N VAL A 212 1.45 -1.81 -16.54
CA VAL A 212 2.70 -2.56 -16.78
C VAL A 212 2.42 -3.79 -17.63
N GLU A 213 3.33 -4.14 -18.55
CA GLU A 213 3.29 -5.44 -19.22
C GLU A 213 4.28 -6.40 -18.56
N GLN A 214 3.82 -7.59 -18.18
CA GLN A 214 4.67 -8.67 -17.66
C GLN A 214 4.16 -10.01 -18.19
N ASP A 215 5.08 -10.89 -18.59
CA ASP A 215 4.76 -12.16 -19.25
C ASP A 215 3.78 -12.02 -20.43
N ARG A 216 3.96 -10.99 -21.27
CA ARG A 216 3.08 -10.64 -22.41
C ARG A 216 1.61 -10.39 -22.03
N ASN A 217 1.33 -10.14 -20.75
CA ASN A 217 0.03 -9.70 -20.27
C ASN A 217 0.15 -8.24 -19.84
N LEU A 218 -0.75 -7.39 -20.34
CA LEU A 218 -0.85 -6.02 -19.88
C LEU A 218 -1.75 -5.98 -18.65
N PHE A 219 -1.24 -5.41 -17.57
CA PHE A 219 -1.99 -5.16 -16.36
C PHE A 219 -2.23 -3.66 -16.22
N MET A 220 -3.47 -3.29 -15.96
CA MET A 220 -3.91 -1.93 -15.71
C MET A 220 -4.56 -1.89 -14.34
N VAL A 221 -4.08 -1.03 -13.45
CA VAL A 221 -4.65 -0.83 -12.12
C VAL A 221 -5.59 0.37 -12.18
N ASP A 222 -6.86 0.08 -12.00
CA ASP A 222 -7.96 1.03 -12.00
C ASP A 222 -8.27 1.48 -10.56
N SER A 223 -8.58 2.77 -10.40
CA SER A 223 -8.85 3.37 -9.09
C SER A 223 -10.08 2.77 -8.37
N THR A 224 -11.04 2.21 -9.11
CA THR A 224 -12.29 1.66 -8.57
C THR A 224 -12.46 0.17 -8.85
N GLU A 225 -11.94 -0.31 -9.98
CA GLU A 225 -12.23 -1.66 -10.49
C GLU A 225 -11.17 -2.72 -10.10
N GLY A 226 -10.05 -2.28 -9.52
CA GLY A 226 -8.94 -3.16 -9.17
C GLY A 226 -8.00 -3.40 -10.34
N ILE A 227 -7.60 -4.66 -10.57
CA ILE A 227 -6.59 -5.01 -11.57
C ILE A 227 -7.26 -5.60 -12.80
N LEU A 228 -7.12 -4.94 -13.94
CA LEU A 228 -7.58 -5.41 -15.24
C LEU A 228 -6.42 -6.09 -15.98
N ARG A 229 -6.66 -7.27 -16.55
CA ARG A 229 -5.68 -8.00 -17.36
C ARG A 229 -6.14 -8.05 -18.81
N PHE A 230 -5.23 -7.69 -19.71
CA PHE A 230 -5.38 -7.78 -21.16
C PHE A 230 -4.31 -8.71 -21.74
N ASP A 231 -4.58 -9.30 -22.90
CA ASP A 231 -3.54 -10.01 -23.64
C ASP A 231 -2.60 -9.06 -24.40
N GLN A 232 -1.61 -9.65 -25.08
CA GLN A 232 -0.62 -8.93 -25.89
C GLN A 232 -1.20 -8.09 -27.05
N PHE A 233 -2.47 -8.31 -27.42
CA PHE A 233 -3.19 -7.57 -28.45
C PHE A 233 -4.13 -6.50 -27.86
N GLY A 234 -4.16 -6.36 -26.53
CA GLY A 234 -4.98 -5.38 -25.83
C GLY A 234 -6.41 -5.85 -25.59
N PHE A 235 -6.73 -7.13 -25.82
CA PHE A 235 -8.06 -7.64 -25.53
C PHE A 235 -8.21 -7.97 -24.05
N PHE A 236 -9.24 -7.41 -23.43
CA PHE A 236 -9.60 -7.68 -22.03
C PHE A 236 -9.81 -9.19 -21.79
N LYS A 237 -9.24 -9.71 -20.71
CA LYS A 237 -9.34 -11.13 -20.33
C LYS A 237 -10.05 -11.34 -19.01
N THR A 238 -9.68 -10.57 -17.99
CA THR A 238 -10.22 -10.77 -16.65
C THR A 238 -9.99 -9.55 -15.77
N ARG A 239 -10.82 -9.41 -14.75
CA ARG A 239 -10.72 -8.41 -13.68
C ARG A 239 -10.46 -9.14 -12.36
N TYR A 240 -9.48 -8.67 -11.62
CA TYR A 240 -9.24 -9.06 -10.24
C TYR A 240 -9.69 -7.90 -9.33
N PRO A 241 -10.70 -8.10 -8.47
CA PRO A 241 -11.26 -7.03 -7.63
C PRO A 241 -10.35 -6.75 -6.42
N TYR A 242 -9.07 -6.47 -6.67
CA TYR A 242 -8.06 -6.16 -5.68
C TYR A 242 -7.61 -4.70 -5.87
N PRO A 243 -8.25 -3.74 -5.18
CA PRO A 243 -7.82 -2.35 -5.19
C PRO A 243 -6.38 -2.26 -4.67
N CYS A 244 -5.50 -1.67 -5.48
CA CYS A 244 -4.11 -1.44 -5.14
C CYS A 244 -3.61 -0.20 -5.88
N LYS A 245 -2.40 0.26 -5.56
CA LYS A 245 -1.75 1.33 -6.32
C LYS A 245 -0.98 0.77 -7.51
N GLU A 246 -0.39 -0.40 -7.33
CA GLU A 246 0.45 -1.05 -8.31
C GLU A 246 0.41 -2.57 -8.13
N VAL A 247 0.75 -3.27 -9.20
CA VAL A 247 0.84 -4.72 -9.24
C VAL A 247 2.13 -5.15 -9.93
N GLN A 248 2.71 -6.25 -9.45
CA GLN A 248 3.67 -7.06 -10.17
C GLN A 248 3.04 -8.40 -10.52
N PHE A 249 3.32 -8.90 -11.72
CA PHE A 249 2.98 -10.24 -12.15
C PHE A 249 4.25 -11.01 -12.47
N MET A 250 4.44 -12.14 -11.81
CA MET A 250 5.53 -13.08 -12.05
C MET A 250 5.12 -14.46 -11.56
N ASN A 251 5.56 -15.53 -12.23
CA ASN A 251 5.32 -16.91 -11.79
C ASN A 251 3.83 -17.23 -11.53
N HIS A 252 2.92 -16.68 -12.34
CA HIS A 252 1.46 -16.78 -12.15
C HIS A 252 0.94 -16.17 -10.85
N GLN A 253 1.66 -15.22 -10.26
CA GLN A 253 1.27 -14.53 -9.05
C GLN A 253 1.08 -13.05 -9.31
N LEU A 254 -0.05 -12.50 -8.88
CA LEU A 254 -0.24 -11.08 -8.68
C LEU A 254 0.30 -10.72 -7.31
N ILE A 255 1.26 -9.82 -7.26
CA ILE A 255 1.89 -9.32 -6.05
C ILE A 255 1.56 -7.83 -5.95
N TYR A 256 0.89 -7.45 -4.87
CA TYR A 256 0.47 -6.06 -4.66
C TYR A 256 0.46 -5.70 -3.18
N PHE A 257 0.76 -4.44 -2.88
CA PHE A 257 0.77 -3.94 -1.50
C PHE A 257 -0.56 -3.24 -1.19
N LYS A 258 -1.21 -3.67 -0.10
CA LYS A 258 -2.47 -3.11 0.37
C LYS A 258 -2.62 -3.32 1.87
N ASP A 259 -3.17 -2.32 2.57
CA ASP A 259 -3.53 -2.40 3.99
C ASP A 259 -2.36 -2.87 4.89
N GLY A 260 -1.15 -2.37 4.61
CA GLY A 260 0.06 -2.69 5.37
C GLY A 260 0.65 -4.07 5.09
N ARG A 261 0.12 -4.81 4.11
CA ARG A 261 0.56 -6.17 3.77
C ARG A 261 0.91 -6.31 2.30
N LEU A 262 1.89 -7.17 2.03
CA LEU A 262 2.17 -7.64 0.68
C LEU A 262 1.27 -8.84 0.42
N ASN A 263 0.35 -8.71 -0.53
CA ASN A 263 -0.60 -9.75 -0.93
C ASN A 263 -0.06 -10.46 -2.17
N VAL A 264 -0.18 -11.78 -2.18
CA VAL A 264 0.25 -12.66 -3.27
C VAL A 264 -0.91 -13.56 -3.65
N TYR A 265 -1.49 -13.33 -4.82
CA TYR A 265 -2.59 -14.11 -5.37
C TYR A 265 -2.10 -14.97 -6.55
N ASN A 266 -2.24 -16.29 -6.46
CA ASN A 266 -1.90 -17.19 -7.55
C ASN A 266 -3.07 -17.30 -8.55
N THR A 267 -2.85 -16.92 -9.81
CA THR A 267 -3.91 -16.89 -10.84
C THR A 267 -4.26 -18.26 -11.43
N ARG A 268 -3.55 -19.33 -11.04
CA ARG A 268 -3.85 -20.72 -11.45
C ARG A 268 -4.53 -21.52 -10.34
N SER A 269 -3.98 -21.48 -9.13
CA SER A 269 -4.54 -22.20 -7.98
C SER A 269 -5.59 -21.40 -7.21
N PHE A 270 -5.74 -20.11 -7.52
CA PHE A 270 -6.65 -19.17 -6.85
C PHE A 270 -6.38 -19.04 -5.35
N THR A 271 -5.16 -19.35 -4.91
CA THR A 271 -4.74 -19.25 -3.51
C THR A 271 -4.15 -17.89 -3.20
N GLU A 272 -4.48 -17.36 -2.03
CA GLU A 272 -3.93 -16.12 -1.50
C GLU A 272 -2.95 -16.38 -0.37
N LYS A 273 -1.88 -15.58 -0.34
CA LYS A 273 -0.94 -15.50 0.77
C LYS A 273 -0.71 -14.03 1.09
N THR A 274 -0.44 -13.74 2.36
CA THR A 274 -0.04 -12.41 2.78
C THR A 274 1.28 -12.48 3.52
N LEU A 275 2.11 -11.47 3.32
CA LEU A 275 3.37 -11.27 4.02
C LEU A 275 3.32 -9.92 4.72
N SER A 276 3.53 -9.93 6.04
CA SER A 276 3.71 -8.71 6.82
C SER A 276 5.05 -8.10 6.48
N ILE A 277 5.08 -6.78 6.26
CA ILE A 277 6.34 -6.04 6.09
C ILE A 277 6.71 -5.31 7.39
N PRO A 278 8.00 -5.07 7.66
CA PRO A 278 8.41 -4.27 8.81
C PRO A 278 7.91 -2.81 8.68
N SER A 279 7.39 -2.27 9.78
CA SER A 279 6.92 -0.87 9.87
C SER A 279 6.04 -0.45 8.68
N PRO A 280 4.90 -1.13 8.44
CA PRO A 280 4.06 -0.89 7.26
C PRO A 280 3.53 0.54 7.15
N GLU A 281 3.38 1.24 8.27
CA GLU A 281 2.89 2.62 8.36
C GLU A 281 3.82 3.65 7.69
N THR A 282 5.11 3.34 7.55
CA THR A 282 6.09 4.22 6.87
C THR A 282 6.39 3.79 5.44
N CYS A 283 5.77 2.71 4.96
CA CYS A 283 6.00 2.16 3.64
C CYS A 283 5.29 3.01 2.57
N LEU A 284 6.06 3.58 1.65
CA LEU A 284 5.52 4.31 0.50
C LEU A 284 5.24 3.38 -0.68
N LYS A 285 6.16 2.45 -0.94
CA LYS A 285 6.08 1.52 -2.07
C LYS A 285 6.90 0.26 -1.81
N VAL A 286 6.43 -0.86 -2.33
CA VAL A 286 7.09 -2.17 -2.23
C VAL A 286 7.29 -2.75 -3.62
N ARG A 287 8.44 -3.38 -3.84
CA ARG A 287 8.73 -4.19 -5.03
C ARG A 287 9.38 -5.49 -4.62
N VAL A 288 9.11 -6.56 -5.36
CA VAL A 288 9.77 -7.87 -5.21
C VAL A 288 10.53 -8.18 -6.47
N GLU A 289 11.82 -8.52 -6.37
CA GLU A 289 12.61 -9.04 -7.50
C GLU A 289 13.65 -10.02 -6.98
N ARG A 290 13.82 -11.17 -7.66
CA ARG A 290 14.90 -12.15 -7.38
C ARG A 290 15.06 -12.48 -5.89
N GLU A 291 13.97 -12.90 -5.25
CA GLU A 291 13.94 -13.27 -3.81
C GLU A 291 14.35 -12.12 -2.87
N ARG A 292 14.23 -10.88 -3.33
CA ARG A 292 14.43 -9.68 -2.51
C ARG A 292 13.18 -8.84 -2.48
N LEU A 293 12.94 -8.28 -1.31
CA LEU A 293 11.90 -7.31 -1.05
C LEU A 293 12.55 -5.92 -0.90
N TYR A 294 12.10 -4.99 -1.72
CA TYR A 294 12.56 -3.61 -1.71
C TYR A 294 11.43 -2.72 -1.16
N ILE A 295 11.72 -1.98 -0.10
CA ILE A 295 10.75 -1.09 0.55
C ILE A 295 11.28 0.33 0.47
N LEU A 296 10.57 1.18 -0.28
CA LEU A 296 10.81 2.62 -0.27
C LEU A 296 10.05 3.26 0.90
N ARG A 297 10.78 4.05 1.70
CA ARG A 297 10.26 4.93 2.75
C ARG A 297 10.58 6.38 2.41
N ALA A 298 10.15 7.31 3.26
CA ALA A 298 10.32 8.74 3.02
C ALA A 298 11.80 9.19 2.90
N ASP A 299 12.71 8.52 3.60
CA ASP A 299 14.12 8.90 3.73
C ASP A 299 15.11 7.79 3.38
N CYS A 300 14.63 6.59 3.09
CA CYS A 300 15.49 5.44 2.78
C CYS A 300 14.84 4.42 1.85
N LEU A 301 15.70 3.61 1.25
CA LEU A 301 15.37 2.35 0.61
C LEU A 301 15.93 1.21 1.47
N GLU A 302 15.09 0.24 1.79
CA GLU A 302 15.50 -0.99 2.49
C GLU A 302 15.39 -2.19 1.56
N ILE A 303 16.39 -3.07 1.63
CA ILE A 303 16.48 -4.30 0.86
C ILE A 303 16.49 -5.46 1.85
N TYR A 304 15.53 -6.36 1.74
CA TYR A 304 15.42 -7.58 2.54
C TYR A 304 15.58 -8.81 1.66
N SER A 305 16.14 -9.90 2.19
CA SER A 305 15.98 -11.23 1.59
C SER A 305 14.63 -11.81 1.95
N LEU A 306 13.98 -12.45 0.98
CA LEU A 306 12.85 -13.34 1.20
C LEU A 306 13.41 -14.74 1.39
N GLU A 307 13.57 -15.18 2.63
CA GLU A 307 13.86 -16.59 2.88
C GLU A 307 12.58 -17.37 2.58
N VAL A 308 12.54 -18.00 1.41
CA VAL A 308 11.52 -19.00 1.12
C VAL A 308 11.80 -20.14 2.09
N SER A 309 10.99 -20.26 3.14
CA SER A 309 10.98 -21.45 3.99
C SER A 309 10.78 -22.65 3.06
N SER A 310 11.87 -23.33 2.75
CA SER A 310 11.89 -24.54 1.95
C SER A 310 11.01 -25.56 2.66
N ARG A 311 9.85 -25.84 2.06
CA ARG A 311 9.10 -27.05 2.38
C ARG A 311 9.77 -28.24 1.73
#